data_AF-A0A1G0LJB0-F1
#
_entry.id   AF-A0A1G0LJB0-F1
#
_cell.length_a   1.000
_cell.length_b   1.000
_cell.length_c   1.000
_cell.angle_alpha   90.00
_cell.angle_beta   90.00
_cell.angle_gamma   90.00
#
_symmetry.space_group_name_H-M   'P 1'
#
loop_
_entity.id
_entity.type
_entity.pdbx_description
1 polymer ?
#
loop_
_entity_poly.entity_id
_entity_poly.type
_entity_poly.pdbx_seq_one_letter_code
_entity_poly.pdbx_strand_id
1 'polypeptide(L)'
;MTREIVIGNVKIGANRPLVLIAGPCVIESEAATLRHAERLMTICNGISMPLIFKASYDKANRTSLDAFRGPGMQEGLRILAKVKESLGLPVISDIHSIEQVAPAAEVLDVLQIPAFLCRQTDLLIAAAKSGRVINVKKGQFLAPWDMKNVAAKIAGTGNENIILTERGVSFGYNNLAVDMRSFPIMRSTGYPVVFDATHSVQLPGGQGGSSGGQREYVEYLSRAAVATGIDGIFMEVHEDPDKALCDGPNSITLTDLPALLKTLKAIDALVK
;
A
#
# COMPACT_ATOMS: atom_id res chain seq x y z
N MET A 1 -9.70 19.49 5.59
CA MET A 1 -8.63 19.16 4.62
C MET A 1 -7.59 18.30 5.33
N THR A 2 -6.94 17.39 4.60
CA THR A 2 -5.84 16.57 5.12
C THR A 2 -4.51 17.33 5.07
N ARG A 3 -3.54 16.95 5.90
CA ARG A 3 -2.15 17.44 5.87
C ARG A 3 -1.47 17.06 4.55
N GLU A 4 -0.55 17.90 4.08
CA GLU A 4 0.38 17.54 3.00
C GLU A 4 1.55 16.74 3.59
N ILE A 5 1.78 15.53 3.09
CA ILE A 5 2.94 14.70 3.44
C ILE A 5 3.88 14.62 2.24
N VAL A 6 5.17 14.87 2.47
CA VAL A 6 6.22 14.84 1.44
C VAL A 6 7.03 13.54 1.56
N ILE A 7 7.14 12.80 0.46
CA ILE A 7 7.80 11.49 0.38
C ILE A 7 8.78 11.54 -0.80
N GLY A 8 10.03 11.90 -0.54
CA GLY A 8 10.99 12.19 -1.61
C GLY A 8 10.47 13.33 -2.49
N ASN A 9 10.24 13.04 -3.77
CA ASN A 9 9.67 13.97 -4.75
C ASN A 9 8.13 13.92 -4.85
N VAL A 10 7.46 13.03 -4.12
CA VAL A 10 6.00 12.86 -4.13
C VAL A 10 5.35 13.65 -2.99
N LYS A 11 4.18 14.22 -3.24
CA LYS A 11 3.34 14.90 -2.24
C LYS A 11 1.95 14.28 -2.23
N ILE A 12 1.44 13.92 -1.05
CA ILE A 12 0.12 13.31 -0.86
C ILE A 12 -0.68 14.06 0.20
N GLY A 13 -2.00 14.16 0.03
CA GLY A 13 -2.89 14.93 0.91
C GLY A 13 -3.12 16.36 0.43
N ALA A 14 -3.80 17.18 1.25
CA ALA A 14 -4.02 18.61 1.00
C ALA A 14 -4.57 18.95 -0.41
N ASN A 15 -5.50 18.13 -0.91
CA ASN A 15 -6.09 18.25 -2.25
C ASN A 15 -5.08 18.17 -3.41
N ARG A 16 -3.93 17.51 -3.20
CA ARG A 16 -3.00 17.17 -4.28
C ARG A 16 -3.59 16.10 -5.22
N PRO A 17 -3.08 16.01 -6.47
CA PRO A 17 -3.46 14.95 -7.39
C PRO A 17 -3.29 13.56 -6.79
N LEU A 18 -4.14 12.62 -7.19
CA LEU A 18 -4.09 11.22 -6.75
C LEU A 18 -2.69 10.62 -6.93
N VAL A 19 -2.15 10.04 -5.85
CA VAL A 19 -0.87 9.31 -5.86
C VAL A 19 -1.10 7.81 -6.08
N LEU A 20 -0.28 7.18 -6.92
CA LEU A 20 -0.23 5.72 -7.05
C LEU A 20 0.86 5.15 -6.13
N ILE A 21 0.50 4.17 -5.31
CA ILE A 21 1.43 3.30 -4.59
C ILE A 21 1.37 1.93 -5.26
N ALA A 22 2.40 1.54 -6.02
CA ALA A 22 2.32 0.32 -6.82
C ALA A 22 3.65 -0.42 -7.00
N GLY A 23 3.53 -1.72 -7.22
CA GLY A 23 4.61 -2.65 -7.50
C GLY A 23 4.21 -4.09 -7.19
N PRO A 24 5.13 -5.05 -7.26
CA PRO A 24 4.80 -6.45 -7.03
C PRO A 24 4.41 -6.72 -5.56
N CYS A 25 3.70 -7.84 -5.34
CA CYS A 25 3.31 -8.25 -3.99
C CYS A 25 4.53 -8.47 -3.09
N VAL A 26 5.54 -9.15 -3.61
CA VAL A 26 6.78 -9.52 -2.93
C VAL A 26 7.93 -9.38 -3.91
N ILE A 27 9.13 -9.12 -3.42
CA ILE A 27 10.35 -9.16 -4.23
C ILE A 27 10.61 -10.60 -4.65
N GLU A 28 10.57 -10.88 -5.94
CA GLU A 28 10.87 -12.21 -6.50
C GLU A 28 12.33 -12.33 -6.94
N SER A 29 12.87 -11.27 -7.53
CA SER A 29 14.30 -11.11 -7.85
C SER A 29 14.64 -9.63 -8.03
N GLU A 30 15.93 -9.28 -7.98
CA GLU A 30 16.38 -7.91 -8.25
C GLU A 30 15.99 -7.47 -9.67
N ALA A 31 16.29 -8.29 -10.68
CA ALA A 31 16.03 -7.98 -12.08
C ALA A 31 14.54 -7.77 -12.35
N ALA A 32 13.68 -8.63 -11.78
CA ALA A 32 12.23 -8.45 -11.90
C ALA A 32 11.78 -7.16 -11.21
N THR A 33 12.26 -6.88 -10.00
CA THR A 33 11.89 -5.67 -9.24
C THR A 33 12.23 -4.39 -10.00
N LEU A 34 13.45 -4.30 -10.55
CA LEU A 34 13.88 -3.14 -11.34
C LEU A 34 13.03 -2.97 -12.61
N ARG A 35 12.76 -4.06 -13.34
CA ARG A 35 11.88 -4.00 -14.52
C ARG A 35 10.46 -3.53 -14.18
N HIS A 36 9.88 -4.03 -13.09
CA HIS A 36 8.56 -3.57 -12.64
C HIS A 36 8.57 -2.08 -12.29
N ALA A 37 9.58 -1.63 -11.55
CA ALA A 37 9.73 -0.22 -11.16
C ALA A 37 9.87 0.70 -12.39
N GLU A 38 10.69 0.33 -13.37
CA GLU A 38 10.91 1.09 -14.60
C GLU A 38 9.63 1.16 -15.46
N ARG A 39 8.92 0.04 -15.62
CA ARG A 39 7.65 0.00 -16.36
C ARG A 39 6.58 0.86 -15.70
N LEU A 40 6.45 0.78 -14.37
CA LEU A 40 5.52 1.61 -13.61
C LEU A 40 5.87 3.10 -13.72
N MET A 41 7.15 3.46 -13.59
CA MET A 41 7.62 4.83 -13.77
C MET A 41 7.25 5.36 -15.16
N THR A 42 7.48 4.56 -16.21
CA THR A 42 7.14 4.94 -17.60
C THR A 42 5.65 5.21 -17.77
N ILE A 43 4.79 4.31 -17.25
CA ILE A 43 3.33 4.45 -17.30
C ILE A 43 2.89 5.72 -16.54
N CYS A 44 3.38 5.89 -15.31
CA CYS A 44 3.02 7.02 -14.46
C CYS A 44 3.48 8.37 -15.02
N ASN A 45 4.67 8.43 -15.61
CA ASN A 45 5.17 9.63 -16.29
C ASN A 45 4.29 10.00 -17.49
N GLY A 46 3.91 9.02 -18.32
CA GLY A 46 3.03 9.23 -19.47
C GLY A 46 1.62 9.71 -19.11
N ILE A 47 1.17 9.46 -17.87
CA ILE A 47 -0.15 9.88 -17.37
C ILE A 47 -0.01 11.06 -16.38
N SER A 48 1.22 11.49 -16.06
CA SER A 48 1.53 12.49 -15.03
C SER A 48 0.84 12.19 -13.68
N MET A 49 1.01 10.96 -13.20
CA MET A 49 0.54 10.50 -11.89
C MET A 49 1.75 10.24 -10.98
N PRO A 50 1.83 10.81 -9.77
CA PRO A 50 2.92 10.53 -8.84
C PRO A 50 2.98 9.05 -8.45
N LEU A 51 4.17 8.49 -8.34
CA LEU A 51 4.40 7.07 -8.03
C LEU A 51 5.26 6.89 -6.79
N ILE A 52 4.82 6.03 -5.88
CA ILE A 52 5.63 5.44 -4.82
C ILE A 52 5.75 3.94 -5.12
N PHE A 53 6.98 3.44 -5.28
CA PHE A 53 7.20 2.04 -5.61
C PHE A 53 7.05 1.15 -4.38
N LYS A 54 6.22 0.11 -4.48
CA LYS A 54 5.96 -0.83 -3.40
C LYS A 54 6.48 -2.24 -3.74
N ALA A 55 7.20 -2.86 -2.81
CA ALA A 55 7.40 -4.30 -2.80
C ALA A 55 7.72 -4.77 -1.39
N SER A 56 7.19 -5.93 -0.97
CA SER A 56 7.53 -6.52 0.32
C SER A 56 8.80 -7.35 0.22
N TYR A 57 9.73 -7.20 1.16
CA TYR A 57 10.91 -8.07 1.26
C TYR A 57 10.64 -9.40 1.99
N ASP A 58 9.58 -9.44 2.81
CA ASP A 58 9.13 -10.62 3.54
C ASP A 58 7.60 -10.67 3.61
N LYS A 59 7.02 -11.86 3.43
CA LYS A 59 5.61 -12.16 3.71
C LYS A 59 5.53 -12.94 5.02
N ALA A 60 5.51 -12.23 6.15
CA ALA A 60 5.52 -12.82 7.49
C ALA A 60 4.20 -13.47 7.94
N ASN A 61 3.16 -13.44 7.10
CA ASN A 61 1.79 -13.84 7.44
C ASN A 61 1.17 -14.81 6.40
N ARG A 62 2.00 -15.61 5.72
CA ARG A 62 1.50 -16.67 4.83
C ARG A 62 0.73 -17.72 5.64
N THR A 63 -0.31 -18.28 5.02
CA THR A 63 -1.11 -19.36 5.62
C THR A 63 -0.31 -20.66 5.77
N SER A 64 0.55 -20.97 4.80
CA SER A 64 1.43 -22.16 4.80
C SER A 64 2.88 -21.79 5.12
N LEU A 65 3.56 -22.66 5.86
CA LEU A 65 4.97 -22.54 6.20
C LEU A 65 5.89 -22.63 4.97
N ASP A 66 5.52 -23.46 4.00
CA ASP A 66 6.34 -23.73 2.79
C ASP A 66 6.13 -22.68 1.69
N ALA A 67 5.26 -21.70 1.93
CA ALA A 67 4.95 -20.67 0.96
C ALA A 67 6.12 -19.69 0.78
N PHE A 68 6.38 -19.25 -0.45
CA PHE A 68 7.43 -18.27 -0.74
C PHE A 68 7.25 -16.98 0.07
N ARG A 69 8.33 -16.49 0.68
CA ARG A 69 8.30 -15.30 1.55
C ARG A 69 9.01 -14.08 0.99
N GLY A 70 9.82 -14.24 -0.06
CA GLY A 70 10.71 -13.17 -0.54
C GLY A 70 12.16 -13.39 -0.10
N PRO A 71 13.05 -12.45 -0.45
CA PRO A 71 14.50 -12.57 -0.21
C PRO A 71 14.90 -12.30 1.25
N GLY A 72 13.96 -11.87 2.10
CA GLY A 72 14.25 -11.44 3.46
C GLY A 72 14.76 -10.00 3.51
N MET A 73 14.90 -9.49 4.74
CA MET A 73 15.11 -8.06 5.00
C MET A 73 16.40 -7.51 4.39
N GLN A 74 17.55 -8.15 4.64
CA GLN A 74 18.85 -7.62 4.20
C GLN A 74 18.93 -7.46 2.68
N GLU A 75 18.60 -8.52 1.94
CA GLU A 75 18.64 -8.51 0.48
C GLU A 75 17.51 -7.67 -0.12
N GLY A 76 16.30 -7.74 0.46
CA GLY A 76 15.18 -6.95 -0.01
C GLY A 76 15.37 -5.44 0.16
N LEU A 77 15.95 -4.99 1.29
CA LEU A 77 16.30 -3.58 1.49
C LEU A 77 17.42 -3.15 0.54
N ARG A 78 18.42 -3.99 0.26
CA ARG A 78 19.45 -3.71 -0.75
C ARG A 78 18.85 -3.52 -2.15
N ILE A 79 17.89 -4.37 -2.53
CA ILE A 79 17.19 -4.26 -3.82
C ILE A 79 16.34 -2.98 -3.88
N LEU A 80 15.62 -2.65 -2.81
CA LEU A 80 14.82 -1.41 -2.75
C LEU A 80 15.69 -0.15 -2.77
N ALA A 81 16.86 -0.16 -2.12
CA ALA A 81 17.84 0.91 -2.24
C ALA A 81 18.27 1.12 -3.70
N LYS A 82 18.53 0.03 -4.43
CA LYS A 82 18.89 0.08 -5.85
C LYS A 82 17.77 0.67 -6.72
N VAL A 83 16.50 0.40 -6.42
CA VAL A 83 15.36 1.05 -7.10
C VAL A 83 15.41 2.57 -6.90
N LYS A 84 15.63 3.04 -5.66
CA LYS A 84 15.74 4.48 -5.37
C LYS A 84 16.91 5.11 -6.12
N GLU A 85 18.09 4.51 -6.06
CA GLU A 85 19.31 5.04 -6.67
C GLU A 85 19.22 5.09 -8.18
N SER A 86 18.66 4.04 -8.80
CA SER A 86 18.64 3.90 -10.26
C SER A 86 17.52 4.70 -10.91
N LEU A 87 16.37 4.84 -10.24
CA LEU A 87 15.14 5.40 -10.84
C LEU A 87 14.63 6.66 -10.13
N GLY A 88 15.19 7.04 -8.98
CA GLY A 88 14.73 8.20 -8.22
C GLY A 88 13.32 8.06 -7.63
N LEU A 89 12.78 6.84 -7.56
CA LEU A 89 11.45 6.58 -7.02
C LEU A 89 11.51 6.47 -5.49
N PRO A 90 10.59 7.10 -4.75
CA PRO A 90 10.41 6.79 -3.34
C PRO A 90 9.87 5.37 -3.18
N VAL A 91 10.28 4.68 -2.13
CA VAL A 91 9.93 3.27 -1.89
C VAL A 91 9.21 3.06 -0.57
N ILE A 92 8.28 2.11 -0.59
CA ILE A 92 7.51 1.63 0.56
C ILE A 92 7.62 0.11 0.67
N SER A 93 7.84 -0.37 1.90
CA SER A 93 7.70 -1.78 2.27
C SER A 93 7.12 -1.88 3.68
N ASP A 94 6.53 -3.03 3.98
CA ASP A 94 6.01 -3.36 5.29
C ASP A 94 7.09 -3.89 6.25
N ILE A 95 6.94 -3.51 7.52
CA ILE A 95 7.76 -3.97 8.64
C ILE A 95 6.93 -4.88 9.56
N HIS A 96 7.51 -5.99 10.02
CA HIS A 96 6.81 -7.04 10.75
C HIS A 96 7.19 -7.12 12.23
N SER A 97 8.28 -6.44 12.64
CA SER A 97 8.73 -6.38 14.04
C SER A 97 9.50 -5.09 14.32
N ILE A 98 9.75 -4.80 15.60
CA ILE A 98 10.44 -3.58 16.05
C ILE A 98 11.90 -3.56 15.56
N GLU A 99 12.55 -4.72 15.55
CA GLU A 99 13.94 -4.89 15.15
C GLU A 99 14.17 -4.56 13.67
N GLN A 100 13.12 -4.63 12.86
CA GLN A 100 13.17 -4.26 11.43
C GLN A 100 13.13 -2.74 11.22
N VAL A 101 12.64 -1.96 12.19
CA VAL A 101 12.37 -0.52 12.01
C VAL A 101 13.63 0.24 11.66
N ALA A 102 14.70 0.10 12.44
CA ALA A 102 15.94 0.84 12.23
C ALA A 102 16.57 0.56 10.86
N PRO A 103 16.87 -0.70 10.46
CA PRO A 103 17.45 -0.97 9.15
C PRO A 103 16.50 -0.62 7.99
N ALA A 104 15.19 -0.84 8.15
CA ALA A 104 14.22 -0.46 7.11
C ALA A 104 14.15 1.06 6.93
N ALA A 105 14.25 1.83 8.01
CA ALA A 105 14.23 3.29 7.96
C ALA A 105 15.47 3.91 7.33
N GLU A 106 16.58 3.18 7.16
CA GLU A 106 17.74 3.68 6.40
C GLU A 106 17.40 3.78 4.90
N VAL A 107 16.60 2.85 4.39
CA VAL A 107 16.29 2.72 2.96
C VAL A 107 14.91 3.29 2.61
N LEU A 108 13.87 2.89 3.34
CA LEU A 108 12.48 3.15 2.99
C LEU A 108 12.08 4.60 3.26
N ASP A 109 11.35 5.21 2.33
CA ASP A 109 10.75 6.53 2.53
C ASP A 109 9.46 6.45 3.34
N VAL A 110 8.76 5.31 3.21
CA VAL A 110 7.53 4.99 3.94
C VAL A 110 7.64 3.62 4.58
N LEU A 111 7.42 3.56 5.89
CA LEU A 111 7.27 2.31 6.64
C LEU A 111 5.79 1.95 6.69
N GLN A 112 5.45 0.78 6.14
CA GLN A 112 4.08 0.29 6.20
C GLN A 112 3.85 -0.62 7.41
N ILE A 113 2.80 -0.34 8.17
CA ILE A 113 2.32 -1.20 9.26
C ILE A 113 1.27 -2.16 8.69
N PRO A 114 1.51 -3.48 8.75
CA PRO A 114 0.56 -4.48 8.28
C PRO A 114 -0.80 -4.41 8.98
N ALA A 115 -1.85 -4.80 8.26
CA ALA A 115 -3.23 -4.75 8.76
C ALA A 115 -3.43 -5.53 10.08
N PHE A 116 -2.77 -6.68 10.26
CA PHE A 116 -2.84 -7.45 11.50
C PHE A 116 -2.07 -6.83 12.67
N LEU A 117 -1.11 -5.94 12.38
CA LEU A 117 -0.25 -5.32 13.38
C LEU A 117 -0.64 -3.86 13.67
N CYS A 118 -1.69 -3.34 13.04
CA CYS A 118 -2.07 -1.92 13.11
C CYS A 118 -2.49 -1.41 14.51
N ARG A 119 -2.63 -2.29 15.51
CA ARG A 119 -2.87 -1.90 16.91
C ARG A 119 -1.67 -2.03 17.84
N GLN A 120 -0.59 -2.67 17.38
CA GLN A 120 0.57 -3.01 18.21
C GLN A 120 1.30 -1.73 18.61
N THR A 121 1.08 -1.29 19.86
CA THR A 121 1.54 0.03 20.35
C THR A 121 3.04 0.19 20.19
N ASP A 122 3.83 -0.82 20.58
CA ASP A 122 5.28 -0.73 20.57
C ASP A 122 5.84 -0.65 19.14
N LEU A 123 5.26 -1.41 18.20
CA LEU A 123 5.61 -1.33 16.79
C LEU A 123 5.27 0.05 16.20
N LEU A 124 4.08 0.58 16.49
CA LEU A 124 3.66 1.91 16.03
C LEU A 124 4.60 3.00 16.56
N ILE A 125 4.93 2.96 17.86
CA ILE A 125 5.83 3.93 18.48
C ILE A 125 7.24 3.82 17.93
N ALA A 126 7.76 2.60 17.77
CA ALA A 126 9.09 2.38 17.20
C ALA A 126 9.17 2.92 15.77
N ALA A 127 8.21 2.55 14.92
CA ALA A 127 8.11 3.04 13.55
C ALA A 127 8.01 4.57 13.51
N ALA A 128 7.16 5.17 14.34
CA ALA A 128 7.01 6.62 14.43
C ALA A 128 8.31 7.35 14.81
N LYS A 129 9.06 6.80 15.78
CA LYS A 129 10.36 7.34 16.22
C LYS A 129 11.46 7.28 15.17
N SER A 130 11.30 6.51 14.09
CA SER A 130 12.24 6.53 12.96
C SER A 130 12.22 7.84 12.16
N GLY A 131 11.17 8.66 12.33
CA GLY A 131 10.97 9.90 11.57
C GLY A 131 10.50 9.71 10.13
N ARG A 132 10.39 8.46 9.65
CA ARG A 132 9.83 8.15 8.32
C ARG A 132 8.32 8.36 8.27
N VAL A 133 7.78 8.40 7.05
CA VAL A 133 6.34 8.39 6.84
C VAL A 133 5.78 7.03 7.22
N ILE A 134 4.68 7.00 7.97
CA ILE A 134 4.06 5.76 8.46
C ILE A 134 2.75 5.54 7.71
N ASN A 135 2.71 4.51 6.86
CA ASN A 135 1.47 4.07 6.23
C ASN A 135 0.84 2.95 7.07
N VAL A 136 -0.34 3.18 7.64
CA VAL A 136 -1.01 2.14 8.44
C VAL A 136 -2.16 1.54 7.66
N LYS A 137 -2.06 0.24 7.33
CA LYS A 137 -3.20 -0.50 6.80
C LYS A 137 -4.22 -0.74 7.90
N LYS A 138 -5.46 -0.31 7.70
CA LYS A 138 -6.56 -0.60 8.61
C LYS A 138 -6.77 -2.12 8.67
N GLY A 139 -6.76 -2.67 9.87
CA GLY A 139 -7.11 -4.08 10.08
C GLY A 139 -8.52 -4.37 9.57
N GLN A 140 -8.70 -5.52 8.92
CA GLN A 140 -10.01 -6.04 8.47
C GLN A 140 -11.03 -6.21 9.62
N PHE A 141 -10.58 -6.13 10.87
CA PHE A 141 -11.39 -6.20 12.10
C PHE A 141 -11.63 -4.82 12.75
N LEU A 142 -11.11 -3.72 12.20
CA LEU A 142 -11.33 -2.37 12.73
C LEU A 142 -12.39 -1.61 11.96
N ALA A 143 -13.19 -0.87 12.73
CA ALA A 143 -14.04 0.18 12.18
C ALA A 143 -13.19 1.41 11.77
N PRO A 144 -13.62 2.21 10.79
CA PRO A 144 -12.85 3.37 10.33
C PRO A 144 -12.63 4.44 11.41
N TRP A 145 -13.59 4.66 12.32
CA TRP A 145 -13.45 5.64 13.41
C TRP A 145 -12.41 5.26 14.47
N ASP A 146 -12.01 3.98 14.53
CA ASP A 146 -10.96 3.53 15.47
C ASP A 146 -9.55 3.91 14.97
N MET A 147 -9.40 4.22 13.69
CA MET A 147 -8.12 4.67 13.12
C MET A 147 -7.65 6.00 13.71
N LYS A 148 -8.55 6.80 14.30
CA LYS A 148 -8.16 7.99 15.08
C LYS A 148 -7.21 7.65 16.23
N ASN A 149 -7.42 6.51 16.89
CA ASN A 149 -6.60 6.07 18.02
C ASN A 149 -5.24 5.59 17.54
N VAL A 150 -5.20 4.91 16.39
CA VAL A 150 -3.97 4.46 15.74
C VAL A 150 -3.12 5.65 15.32
N ALA A 151 -3.72 6.63 14.65
CA ALA A 151 -3.06 7.87 14.25
C ALA A 151 -2.57 8.67 15.48
N ALA A 152 -3.38 8.75 16.55
CA ALA A 152 -3.00 9.43 17.79
C ALA A 152 -1.77 8.81 18.48
N LYS A 153 -1.60 7.47 18.43
CA LYS A 153 -0.39 6.81 18.96
C LYS A 153 0.87 7.25 18.24
N ILE A 154 0.82 7.36 16.91
CA ILE A 154 1.95 7.79 16.08
C ILE A 154 2.20 9.29 16.28
N ALA A 155 1.16 10.11 16.15
CA ALA A 155 1.25 11.56 16.33
C ALA A 155 1.75 11.95 17.73
N GLY A 156 1.36 11.19 18.75
CA GLY A 156 1.81 11.39 20.14
C GLY A 156 3.31 11.19 20.36
N THR A 157 4.06 10.60 19.41
CA THR A 157 5.53 10.55 19.44
C THR A 157 6.19 11.77 18.79
N GLY A 158 5.40 12.74 18.29
CA GLY A 158 5.87 13.89 17.53
C GLY A 158 6.00 13.66 16.01
N ASN A 159 5.69 12.47 15.50
CA ASN A 159 5.70 12.20 14.06
C ASN A 159 4.27 12.30 13.48
N GLU A 160 4.02 13.36 12.71
CA GLU A 160 2.73 13.59 12.05
C GLU A 160 2.71 13.17 10.57
N ASN A 161 3.76 12.50 10.09
CA ASN A 161 3.83 11.97 8.73
C ASN A 161 3.08 10.64 8.62
N ILE A 162 1.75 10.70 8.64
CA ILE A 162 0.87 9.53 8.73
C ILE A 162 0.03 9.42 7.46
N ILE A 163 -0.10 8.20 6.94
CA ILE A 163 -1.06 7.81 5.89
C ILE A 163 -1.93 6.68 6.43
N LEU A 164 -3.23 6.74 6.20
CA LEU A 164 -4.17 5.68 6.58
C LEU A 164 -4.63 4.95 5.32
N THR A 165 -4.51 3.62 5.29
CA THR A 165 -4.87 2.82 4.12
C THR A 165 -6.08 1.92 4.43
N GLU A 166 -7.20 2.11 3.72
CA GLU A 166 -8.33 1.17 3.69
C GLU A 166 -7.97 -0.05 2.85
N ARG A 167 -8.38 -1.25 3.29
CA ARG A 167 -8.15 -2.52 2.59
C ARG A 167 -9.30 -3.52 2.75
N GLY A 168 -10.49 -3.01 3.10
CA GLY A 168 -11.69 -3.80 3.38
C GLY A 168 -11.88 -4.13 4.86
N VAL A 169 -13.09 -4.56 5.19
CA VAL A 169 -13.51 -5.09 6.49
C VAL A 169 -14.06 -6.49 6.29
N SER A 170 -13.88 -7.37 7.27
CA SER A 170 -14.43 -8.73 7.23
C SER A 170 -15.95 -8.70 7.14
N PHE A 171 -16.48 -9.45 6.18
CA PHE A 171 -17.91 -9.56 5.93
C PHE A 171 -18.32 -11.03 5.89
N GLY A 172 -18.66 -11.56 7.07
CA GLY A 172 -18.80 -13.00 7.25
C GLY A 172 -17.44 -13.71 7.23
N TYR A 173 -17.43 -14.97 6.81
CA TYR A 173 -16.21 -15.78 6.71
C TYR A 173 -15.60 -15.66 5.31
N ASN A 174 -14.26 -15.58 5.26
CA ASN A 174 -13.45 -15.65 4.04
C ASN A 174 -13.79 -14.59 2.97
N ASN A 175 -14.40 -13.47 3.38
CA ASN A 175 -14.81 -12.41 2.47
C ASN A 175 -14.59 -11.02 3.07
N LEU A 176 -14.41 -10.03 2.21
CA LEU A 176 -14.22 -8.62 2.55
C LEU A 176 -15.26 -7.76 1.85
N ALA A 177 -15.67 -6.69 2.53
CA ALA A 177 -16.45 -5.61 1.93
C ALA A 177 -15.72 -4.27 2.14
N VAL A 178 -15.98 -3.30 1.27
CA VAL A 178 -15.44 -1.93 1.40
C VAL A 178 -16.60 -0.99 1.69
N ASP A 179 -16.63 -0.43 2.89
CA ASP A 179 -17.55 0.66 3.24
C ASP A 179 -16.97 1.98 2.72
N MET A 180 -17.56 2.54 1.66
CA MET A 180 -17.10 3.79 1.06
C MET A 180 -17.19 4.98 2.04
N ARG A 181 -17.97 4.88 3.13
CA ARG A 181 -18.01 5.89 4.19
C ARG A 181 -16.72 5.91 5.02
N SER A 182 -15.93 4.82 5.01
CA SER A 182 -14.64 4.76 5.70
C SER A 182 -13.69 5.86 5.25
N PHE A 183 -13.70 6.23 3.97
CA PHE A 183 -12.78 7.23 3.42
C PHE A 183 -12.98 8.61 4.05
N PRO A 184 -14.17 9.25 4.00
CA PRO A 184 -14.38 10.55 4.67
C PRO A 184 -14.21 10.47 6.20
N ILE A 185 -14.58 9.35 6.84
CA ILE A 185 -14.37 9.15 8.30
C ILE A 185 -12.88 9.16 8.65
N MET A 186 -12.04 8.40 7.94
CA MET A 186 -10.60 8.40 8.19
C MET A 186 -9.96 9.73 7.81
N ARG A 187 -10.40 10.39 6.72
CA ARG A 187 -9.91 11.72 6.32
C ARG A 187 -10.19 12.79 7.37
N SER A 188 -11.26 12.64 8.17
CA SER A 188 -11.57 13.60 9.25
C SER A 188 -10.54 13.59 10.37
N THR A 189 -9.61 12.63 10.41
CA THR A 189 -8.45 12.64 11.32
C THR A 189 -7.38 13.66 10.91
N GLY A 190 -7.50 14.25 9.73
CA GLY A 190 -6.54 15.22 9.19
C GLY A 190 -5.37 14.59 8.42
N TYR A 191 -5.32 13.26 8.27
CA TYR A 191 -4.26 12.57 7.53
C TYR A 191 -4.70 12.08 6.15
N PRO A 192 -3.78 11.99 5.17
CA PRO A 192 -4.07 11.39 3.88
C PRO A 192 -4.62 9.96 4.00
N VAL A 193 -5.59 9.64 3.14
CA VAL A 193 -6.22 8.32 3.07
C VAL A 193 -5.97 7.70 1.70
N VAL A 194 -5.49 6.46 1.73
CA VAL A 194 -5.22 5.62 0.56
C VAL A 194 -6.21 4.46 0.51
N PHE A 195 -6.58 4.03 -0.69
CA PHE A 195 -7.33 2.79 -0.89
C PHE A 195 -6.43 1.68 -1.45
N ASP A 196 -6.29 0.56 -0.74
CA ASP A 196 -5.64 -0.66 -1.22
C ASP A 196 -6.64 -1.53 -1.97
N ALA A 197 -6.72 -1.29 -3.29
CA ALA A 197 -7.71 -1.91 -4.14
C ALA A 197 -7.47 -3.42 -4.29
N THR A 198 -6.21 -3.84 -4.34
CA THR A 198 -5.84 -5.26 -4.55
C THR A 198 -6.12 -6.11 -3.33
N HIS A 199 -5.82 -5.63 -2.12
CA HIS A 199 -6.12 -6.42 -0.92
C HIS A 199 -7.59 -6.38 -0.50
N SER A 200 -8.35 -5.40 -1.01
CA SER A 200 -9.80 -5.30 -0.79
C SER A 200 -10.63 -6.34 -1.52
N VAL A 201 -10.09 -6.97 -2.57
CA VAL A 201 -10.75 -8.05 -3.33
C VAL A 201 -10.27 -9.45 -2.93
N GLN A 202 -9.48 -9.55 -1.85
CA GLN A 202 -9.05 -10.83 -1.32
C GLN A 202 -10.23 -11.63 -0.78
N LEU A 203 -10.15 -12.95 -0.94
CA LEU A 203 -10.98 -13.94 -0.27
C LEU A 203 -10.08 -14.70 0.74
N PRO A 204 -9.90 -14.18 1.98
CA PRO A 204 -8.88 -14.68 2.89
C PRO A 204 -9.15 -16.12 3.28
N GLY A 205 -8.19 -17.02 3.05
CA GLY A 205 -8.36 -18.45 3.33
C GLY A 205 -9.37 -19.17 2.42
N GLY A 206 -9.86 -18.53 1.35
CA GLY A 206 -10.87 -19.09 0.45
C GLY A 206 -10.40 -20.30 -0.38
N GLN A 207 -9.10 -20.61 -0.40
CA GLN A 207 -8.54 -21.76 -1.11
C GLN A 207 -7.89 -22.80 -0.16
N GLY A 208 -8.18 -22.75 1.14
CA GLY A 208 -7.61 -23.65 2.14
C GLY A 208 -6.16 -23.28 2.52
N GLY A 209 -5.21 -23.46 1.61
CA GLY A 209 -3.77 -23.20 1.85
C GLY A 209 -3.27 -21.80 1.45
N SER A 210 -4.10 -21.02 0.76
CA SER A 210 -3.80 -19.67 0.27
C SER A 210 -5.04 -18.77 0.26
N SER A 211 -4.81 -17.45 0.12
CA SER A 211 -5.88 -16.50 -0.18
C SER A 211 -6.27 -16.61 -1.65
N GLY A 212 -7.59 -16.59 -1.91
CA GLY A 212 -8.11 -16.31 -3.24
C GLY A 212 -8.12 -14.81 -3.53
N GLY A 213 -8.74 -14.43 -4.65
CA GLY A 213 -8.87 -13.05 -5.06
C GLY A 213 -9.83 -12.88 -6.22
N GLN A 214 -10.36 -11.66 -6.37
CA GLN A 214 -11.29 -11.31 -7.44
C GLN A 214 -10.79 -10.04 -8.15
N ARG A 215 -9.64 -10.15 -8.83
CA ARG A 215 -8.99 -9.05 -9.56
C ARG A 215 -9.93 -8.31 -10.52
N GLU A 216 -10.95 -8.98 -11.06
CA GLU A 216 -11.97 -8.40 -11.92
C GLU A 216 -12.74 -7.24 -11.26
N TYR A 217 -12.78 -7.18 -9.93
CA TYR A 217 -13.45 -6.10 -9.19
C TYR A 217 -12.54 -4.92 -8.84
N VAL A 218 -11.23 -5.02 -9.04
CA VAL A 218 -10.27 -3.98 -8.66
C VAL A 218 -10.57 -2.67 -9.38
N GLU A 219 -10.87 -2.71 -10.68
CA GLU A 219 -11.24 -1.54 -11.47
C GLU A 219 -12.45 -0.80 -10.89
N TYR A 220 -13.52 -1.54 -10.58
CA TYR A 220 -14.78 -0.96 -10.12
C TYR A 220 -14.66 -0.36 -8.72
N LEU A 221 -14.02 -1.08 -7.79
CA LEU A 221 -13.79 -0.57 -6.44
C LEU A 221 -12.83 0.63 -6.43
N SER A 222 -11.83 0.64 -7.32
CA SER A 222 -10.91 1.77 -7.47
C SER A 222 -11.66 3.04 -7.89
N ARG A 223 -12.56 2.94 -8.89
CA ARG A 223 -13.40 4.06 -9.32
C ARG A 223 -14.27 4.59 -8.19
N ALA A 224 -14.94 3.69 -7.47
CA ALA A 224 -15.79 4.05 -6.35
C ALA A 224 -15.02 4.77 -5.24
N ALA A 225 -13.84 4.25 -4.86
CA ALA A 225 -13.00 4.86 -3.84
C ALA A 225 -12.48 6.24 -4.27
N VAL A 226 -11.98 6.39 -5.51
CA VAL A 226 -11.50 7.67 -6.02
C VAL A 226 -12.62 8.72 -6.07
N ALA A 227 -13.85 8.33 -6.43
CA ALA A 227 -15.01 9.22 -6.41
C ALA A 227 -15.36 9.77 -5.01
N THR A 228 -14.85 9.16 -3.94
CA THR A 228 -15.01 9.69 -2.56
C THR A 228 -13.97 10.74 -2.17
N GLY A 229 -12.97 11.01 -3.03
CA GLY A 229 -11.93 12.01 -2.80
C GLY A 229 -10.74 11.54 -1.96
N ILE A 230 -10.32 10.26 -2.09
CA ILE A 230 -9.09 9.73 -1.47
C ILE A 230 -7.83 10.43 -2.00
N ASP A 231 -6.71 10.33 -1.28
CA ASP A 231 -5.44 11.00 -1.65
C ASP A 231 -4.51 10.11 -2.46
N GLY A 232 -4.68 8.79 -2.38
CA GLY A 232 -3.92 7.85 -3.19
C GLY A 232 -4.60 6.50 -3.34
N ILE A 233 -4.08 5.72 -4.27
CA ILE A 233 -4.51 4.35 -4.50
C ILE A 233 -3.31 3.41 -4.45
N PHE A 234 -3.48 2.27 -3.79
CA PHE A 234 -2.50 1.22 -3.66
C PHE A 234 -2.93 0.04 -4.53
N MET A 235 -1.99 -0.48 -5.34
CA MET A 235 -2.22 -1.63 -6.21
C MET A 235 -1.00 -2.52 -6.28
N GLU A 236 -1.20 -3.82 -6.12
CA GLU A 236 -0.21 -4.82 -6.53
C GLU A 236 -0.33 -5.09 -8.04
N VAL A 237 0.81 -5.03 -8.73
CA VAL A 237 0.88 -5.13 -10.18
C VAL A 237 1.95 -6.15 -10.57
N HIS A 238 1.63 -7.02 -11.53
CA HIS A 238 2.54 -8.05 -12.01
C HIS A 238 2.54 -8.12 -13.54
N GLU A 239 3.64 -8.60 -14.15
CA GLU A 239 3.69 -8.80 -15.62
C GLU A 239 2.76 -9.94 -16.06
N ASP A 240 2.67 -10.99 -15.23
CA ASP A 240 1.87 -12.19 -15.45
C ASP A 240 1.31 -12.67 -14.09
N PRO A 241 0.17 -12.11 -13.62
CA PRO A 241 -0.32 -12.38 -12.26
C PRO A 241 -0.56 -13.86 -11.95
N ASP A 242 -0.82 -14.70 -12.97
CA ASP A 242 -1.04 -16.14 -12.77
C ASP A 242 0.25 -16.89 -12.39
N LYS A 243 1.42 -16.27 -12.60
CA LYS A 243 2.73 -16.78 -12.19
C LYS A 243 3.31 -16.08 -10.94
N ALA A 244 2.59 -15.12 -10.36
CA ALA A 244 3.10 -14.39 -9.20
C ALA A 244 3.25 -15.31 -7.97
N LEU A 245 4.35 -15.14 -7.22
CA LEU A 245 4.65 -16.00 -6.06
C LEU A 245 3.82 -15.68 -4.80
N CYS A 246 3.08 -14.57 -4.83
CA CYS A 246 2.15 -14.16 -3.78
C CYS A 246 1.04 -13.26 -4.36
N ASP A 247 -0.20 -13.45 -3.90
CA ASP A 247 -1.39 -12.62 -4.21
C ASP A 247 -1.64 -12.36 -5.71
N GLY A 248 -1.19 -13.26 -6.59
CA GLY A 248 -1.48 -13.25 -8.03
C GLY A 248 -2.96 -13.07 -8.40
N PRO A 249 -3.91 -13.79 -7.75
CA PRO A 249 -5.35 -13.64 -8.01
C PRO A 249 -5.91 -12.23 -7.77
N ASN A 250 -5.18 -11.37 -7.06
CA ASN A 250 -5.58 -9.99 -6.73
C ASN A 250 -4.81 -8.95 -7.56
N SER A 251 -3.73 -9.35 -8.23
CA SER A 251 -2.80 -8.42 -8.88
C SER A 251 -3.29 -8.00 -10.26
N ILE A 252 -3.12 -6.72 -10.57
CA ILE A 252 -3.45 -6.15 -11.89
C ILE A 252 -2.29 -6.45 -12.84
N THR A 253 -2.59 -6.63 -14.13
CA THR A 253 -1.55 -6.72 -15.15
C THR A 253 -0.94 -5.34 -15.44
N LEU A 254 0.35 -5.29 -15.76
CA LEU A 254 0.98 -4.04 -16.24
C LEU A 254 0.35 -3.51 -17.55
N THR A 255 -0.32 -4.37 -18.32
CA THR A 255 -0.95 -4.02 -19.59
C THR A 255 -2.27 -3.26 -19.39
N ASP A 256 -3.07 -3.65 -18.40
CA ASP A 256 -4.37 -3.04 -18.14
C ASP A 256 -4.27 -1.74 -17.32
N LEU A 257 -3.18 -1.61 -16.55
CA LEU A 257 -2.96 -0.50 -15.64
C LEU A 257 -3.10 0.91 -16.29
N PRO A 258 -2.54 1.21 -17.48
CA PRO A 258 -2.61 2.55 -18.06
C PRO A 258 -4.05 3.03 -18.33
N ALA A 259 -4.93 2.14 -18.80
CA ALA A 259 -6.33 2.48 -19.07
C ALA A 259 -7.09 2.77 -17.77
N LEU A 260 -6.84 1.97 -16.73
CA LEU A 260 -7.39 2.19 -15.41
C LEU A 260 -6.94 3.54 -14.83
N LEU A 261 -5.63 3.80 -14.79
CA LEU A 261 -5.08 5.03 -14.21
C LEU A 261 -5.58 6.31 -14.91
N LYS A 262 -5.76 6.30 -16.24
CA LYS A 262 -6.39 7.42 -16.96
C LYS A 262 -7.80 7.69 -16.47
N THR A 263 -8.58 6.63 -16.26
CA THR A 263 -9.95 6.74 -15.73
C THR A 263 -9.94 7.29 -14.31
N LEU A 264 -9.08 6.75 -13.44
CA LEU A 264 -8.97 7.22 -12.06
C LEU A 264 -8.51 8.67 -11.96
N LYS A 265 -7.55 9.10 -12.78
CA LYS A 265 -7.11 10.50 -12.86
C LYS A 265 -8.26 11.43 -13.26
N ALA A 266 -9.09 11.02 -14.23
CA ALA A 266 -10.24 11.81 -14.65
C ALA A 266 -11.30 11.93 -13.54
N ILE A 267 -11.56 10.86 -12.79
CA ILE A 267 -12.47 10.89 -11.63
C ILE A 267 -11.90 11.80 -10.53
N ASP A 268 -10.61 11.66 -10.21
CA ASP A 268 -9.93 12.48 -9.19
C ASP A 268 -10.05 13.98 -9.51
N ALA A 269 -9.78 14.38 -10.76
CA ALA A 269 -9.89 15.77 -11.21
C ALA A 269 -11.33 16.31 -11.23
N LEU A 270 -12.35 15.43 -11.26
CA LEU A 270 -13.74 15.84 -11.23
C LEU A 270 -14.22 16.13 -9.80
N VAL A 271 -13.70 15.41 -8.80
CA VAL A 271 -14.18 15.47 -7.42
C VAL A 271 -13.32 16.33 -6.49
N LYS A 272 -12.19 16.86 -6.96
CA LYS A 272 -11.23 17.69 -6.22
C LYS A 272 -10.98 19.04 -6.90
#